data_AF-A0A353R5G1-F1
#
_entry.id   AF-A0A353R5G1-F1
#
_cell.length_a   1.000
_cell.length_b   1.000
_cell.length_c   1.000
_cell.angle_alpha   90.00
_cell.angle_beta   90.00
_cell.angle_gamma   90.00
#
_symmetry.space_group_name_H-M   'P 1'
#
loop_
_entity.id
_entity.type
_entity.pdbx_description
1 polymer ?
#
loop_
_entity_poly.entity_id
_entity_poly.type
_entity_poly.pdbx_seq_one_letter_code
_entity_poly.pdbx_strand_id
1 'polypeptide(L)'
;MSLFAPPLNRLIEALRLLPGVGPKSAQRMAFHLLEKDRQGALVLAGALRDALEILHHCQDCRMYCEGDRCPICRSSHRDEGLLCVVETPADVVAIENAGFYRGKYFVLMGHLSPLDGVGPEELGLD
;
A
#
# COMPACT_ATOMS: atom_id res chain seq x y z
N MET A 1 -14.95 -31.37 -5.44
CA MET A 1 -13.67 -31.95 -4.98
C MET A 1 -12.55 -31.11 -5.57
N SER A 2 -11.74 -30.44 -4.76
CA SER A 2 -10.63 -29.63 -5.30
C SER A 2 -9.61 -30.55 -5.97
N LEU A 3 -9.26 -30.26 -7.21
CA LEU A 3 -8.25 -31.00 -7.98
C LEU A 3 -6.82 -30.77 -7.42
N PHE A 4 -6.65 -29.78 -6.55
CA PHE A 4 -5.34 -29.31 -6.09
C PHE A 4 -5.04 -29.76 -4.67
N ALA A 5 -3.75 -30.05 -4.42
CA ALA A 5 -3.26 -30.29 -3.07
C ALA A 5 -3.57 -29.07 -2.16
N PRO A 6 -3.89 -29.28 -0.87
CA PRO A 6 -4.31 -28.18 0.02
C PRO A 6 -3.39 -26.95 0.03
N PRO A 7 -2.04 -27.06 0.04
CA PRO A 7 -1.16 -25.89 0.02
C PRO A 7 -1.27 -25.05 -1.26
N LEU A 8 -1.40 -25.70 -2.42
CA LEU A 8 -1.59 -25.02 -3.70
C LEU A 8 -2.93 -24.28 -3.72
N ASN A 9 -3.99 -24.91 -3.21
CA ASN A 9 -5.29 -24.25 -3.12
C ASN A 9 -5.25 -23.00 -2.23
N ARG A 10 -4.55 -23.07 -1.08
CA ARG A 10 -4.36 -21.89 -0.20
C ARG A 10 -3.60 -20.77 -0.91
N LEU A 11 -2.55 -21.07 -1.68
CA LEU A 11 -1.81 -20.06 -2.44
C LEU A 11 -2.71 -19.38 -3.47
N ILE A 12 -3.50 -20.15 -4.23
CA ILE A 12 -4.45 -19.60 -5.21
C ILE A 12 -5.46 -18.68 -4.53
N GLU A 13 -6.06 -19.11 -3.41
CA GLU A 13 -7.02 -18.28 -2.68
C GLU A 13 -6.38 -17.03 -2.07
N ALA A 14 -5.15 -17.12 -1.53
CA ALA A 14 -4.44 -15.95 -1.02
C ALA A 14 -4.17 -14.91 -2.11
N LEU A 15 -3.77 -15.33 -3.32
CA LEU A 15 -3.54 -14.43 -4.45
C LEU A 15 -4.81 -13.73 -4.93
N ARG A 16 -6.00 -14.31 -4.69
CA ARG A 16 -7.29 -13.69 -5.03
C ARG A 16 -7.69 -12.52 -4.13
N LEU A 17 -7.00 -12.34 -3.00
CA LEU A 17 -7.21 -11.17 -2.13
C LEU A 17 -6.69 -9.88 -2.77
N LEU A 18 -5.82 -9.98 -3.78
CA LEU A 18 -5.27 -8.83 -4.47
C LEU A 18 -6.31 -8.21 -5.43
N PRO A 19 -6.42 -6.87 -5.47
CA PRO A 19 -7.36 -6.19 -6.36
C PRO A 19 -7.06 -6.54 -7.82
N GLY A 20 -8.10 -6.86 -8.59
CA GLY A 20 -7.98 -7.24 -10.01
C GLY A 20 -7.53 -8.68 -10.26
N VAL A 21 -7.28 -9.50 -9.24
CA VAL A 21 -6.85 -10.90 -9.41
C VAL A 21 -8.01 -11.88 -9.30
N GLY A 22 -8.55 -12.28 -10.45
CA GLY A 22 -9.57 -13.33 -10.54
C GLY A 22 -9.00 -14.76 -10.40
N PRO A 23 -9.87 -15.79 -10.27
CA PRO A 23 -9.46 -17.17 -9.99
C PRO A 23 -8.51 -17.75 -11.06
N LYS A 24 -8.77 -17.49 -12.34
CA LYS A 24 -7.89 -17.93 -13.44
C LYS A 24 -6.52 -17.27 -13.39
N SER A 25 -6.46 -15.99 -13.03
CA SER A 25 -5.20 -15.25 -12.92
C SER A 25 -4.38 -15.75 -11.73
N ALA A 26 -5.01 -15.91 -10.57
CA ALA A 26 -4.38 -16.47 -9.37
C ALA A 26 -3.78 -17.86 -9.61
N GLN A 27 -4.53 -18.75 -10.29
CA GLN A 27 -4.03 -20.07 -10.66
C GLN A 27 -2.78 -20.00 -11.56
N ARG A 28 -2.79 -19.15 -12.60
CA ARG A 28 -1.62 -18.97 -13.48
C ARG A 28 -0.41 -18.44 -12.71
N MET A 29 -0.61 -17.47 -11.82
CA MET A 29 0.44 -16.91 -10.96
C MET A 29 1.03 -17.98 -10.04
N ALA A 30 0.19 -18.77 -9.37
CA ALA A 30 0.62 -19.85 -8.48
C ALA A 30 1.49 -20.88 -9.22
N PHE A 31 1.08 -21.33 -10.41
CA PHE A 31 1.88 -22.27 -11.20
C PHE A 31 3.19 -21.66 -11.68
N HIS A 32 3.18 -20.41 -12.15
CA HIS A 32 4.40 -19.73 -12.55
C HIS A 32 5.43 -19.65 -11.42
N LEU A 33 5.00 -19.24 -10.22
CA LEU A 33 5.86 -19.15 -9.04
C LEU A 33 6.41 -20.52 -8.62
N LEU A 34 5.63 -21.58 -8.72
CA LEU A 34 6.07 -22.92 -8.29
C LEU A 34 6.97 -23.61 -9.30
N GLU A 35 6.71 -23.43 -10.60
CA GLU A 35 7.40 -24.15 -11.68
C GLU A 35 8.63 -23.40 -12.21
N LYS A 36 8.54 -22.06 -12.28
CA LYS A 36 9.52 -21.25 -13.00
C LYS A 36 10.27 -20.27 -12.10
N ASP A 37 9.66 -19.81 -11.01
CA ASP A 37 10.23 -18.75 -10.19
C ASP A 37 10.04 -18.95 -8.68
N ARG A 38 10.57 -20.06 -8.18
CA ARG A 38 10.48 -20.38 -6.75
C ARG A 38 11.22 -19.37 -5.88
N GLN A 39 12.33 -18.82 -6.38
CA GLN A 39 13.09 -17.79 -5.67
C GLN A 39 12.31 -16.47 -5.60
N GLY A 40 11.71 -16.03 -6.71
CA GLY A 40 10.82 -14.88 -6.73
C GLY A 40 9.62 -15.04 -5.80
N ALA A 41 9.07 -16.26 -5.68
CA ALA A 41 8.01 -16.55 -4.71
C ALA A 41 8.46 -16.31 -3.26
N LEU A 42 9.68 -16.71 -2.90
CA LEU A 42 10.24 -16.47 -1.57
C LEU A 42 10.53 -14.98 -1.32
N VAL A 43 11.04 -14.28 -2.34
CA VAL A 43 11.26 -12.83 -2.29
C VAL A 43 9.93 -12.09 -2.06
N LEU A 44 8.88 -12.45 -2.79
CA LEU A 44 7.54 -11.87 -2.63
C LEU A 44 6.99 -12.10 -1.22
N ALA A 45 7.11 -13.34 -0.71
CA ALA A 45 6.65 -13.67 0.63
C ALA A 45 7.39 -12.88 1.72
N GLY A 46 8.72 -12.74 1.58
CA GLY A 46 9.54 -11.92 2.48
C GLY A 46 9.15 -10.44 2.42
N ALA A 47 9.11 -9.85 1.23
CA ALA A 47 8.76 -8.45 1.04
C ALA A 47 7.37 -8.10 1.59
N LEU A 48 6.38 -8.97 1.39
CA LEU A 48 5.04 -8.78 1.93
C LEU A 48 5.04 -8.78 3.47
N ARG A 49 5.73 -9.76 4.09
CA ARG A 49 5.84 -9.83 5.54
C ARG A 49 6.56 -8.61 6.10
N ASP A 50 7.72 -8.30 5.55
CA ASP A 50 8.57 -7.21 6.04
C ASP A 50 7.84 -5.86 5.93
N ALA A 51 7.10 -5.63 4.83
CA ALA A 51 6.28 -4.42 4.67
C ALA A 51 5.18 -4.32 5.75
N LEU A 52 4.50 -5.43 6.07
CA LEU A 52 3.44 -5.46 7.08
C LEU A 52 3.97 -5.29 8.51
N GLU A 53 5.20 -5.72 8.78
CA GLU A 53 5.82 -5.64 10.10
C GLU A 53 6.52 -4.29 10.36
N ILE A 54 7.14 -3.70 9.33
CA ILE A 54 8.02 -2.54 9.47
C ILE A 54 7.28 -1.23 9.17
N LEU A 55 6.43 -1.21 8.14
CA LEU A 55 5.82 0.03 7.68
C LEU A 55 4.68 0.46 8.60
N HIS A 56 4.66 1.74 8.91
CA HIS A 56 3.61 2.41 9.64
C HIS A 56 3.40 3.82 9.07
N HIS A 57 2.47 4.56 9.65
CA HIS A 57 2.17 5.93 9.24
C HIS A 57 3.13 6.93 9.89
N CYS A 58 3.66 7.83 9.06
CA CYS A 58 4.40 9.00 9.50
C CYS A 58 3.58 9.82 10.50
N GLN A 59 4.18 10.22 11.62
CA GLN A 59 3.49 10.98 12.67
C GLN A 59 3.03 12.37 12.19
N ASP A 60 3.69 12.96 11.19
CA ASP A 60 3.38 14.31 10.70
C ASP A 60 2.37 14.32 9.53
N CYS A 61 2.50 13.37 8.60
CA CYS A 61 1.79 13.43 7.30
C CYS A 61 1.00 12.17 6.95
N ARG A 62 1.07 11.14 7.80
CA ARG A 62 0.44 9.83 7.63
C ARG A 62 0.91 9.00 6.43
N MET A 63 1.83 9.48 5.60
CA MET A 63 2.46 8.66 4.56
C MET A 63 3.17 7.43 5.16
N TYR A 64 3.22 6.31 4.43
CA TYR A 64 3.97 5.14 4.87
C TYR A 64 5.46 5.44 5.01
N CYS A 65 6.05 5.01 6.14
CA CYS A 65 7.48 5.11 6.36
C CYS A 65 8.01 4.06 7.33
N GLU A 66 9.35 3.96 7.35
CA GLU A 66 10.12 3.30 8.39
C GLU A 66 10.57 4.37 9.41
N GLY A 67 10.21 4.15 10.68
CA GLY A 67 10.41 5.09 11.79
C GLY A 67 9.41 6.25 11.82
N ASP A 68 9.56 7.14 12.81
CA ASP A 68 8.54 8.13 13.15
C ASP A 68 8.19 9.13 12.04
N ARG A 69 9.14 9.47 11.16
CA ARG A 69 8.99 10.52 10.14
C ARG A 69 9.45 10.03 8.76
N CYS A 70 8.62 10.25 7.74
CA CYS A 70 8.93 9.89 6.36
C CYS A 70 10.07 10.75 5.76
N PRO A 71 10.71 10.32 4.66
CA PRO A 71 11.76 11.09 3.99
C PRO A 71 11.34 12.52 3.58
N ILE A 72 10.08 12.71 3.17
CA ILE A 72 9.55 14.04 2.79
C ILE A 72 9.48 14.96 4.01
N CYS A 73 8.96 14.47 5.14
CA CYS A 73 8.85 15.26 6.37
C CYS A 73 10.22 15.61 6.96
N ARG A 74 11.19 14.68 6.89
CA ARG A 74 12.57 14.92 7.36
C ARG A 74 13.39 15.84 6.45
N SER A 75 13.00 16.01 5.19
CA SER A 75 13.77 16.82 4.24
C SER A 75 13.69 18.31 4.55
N SER A 76 14.86 18.94 4.69
CA SER A 76 15.04 20.39 4.84
C SER A 76 14.94 21.15 3.52
N HIS A 77 14.81 20.45 2.39
CA HIS A 77 14.62 21.07 1.07
C HIS A 77 13.15 21.38 0.76
N ARG A 78 12.24 21.02 1.67
CA ARG A 78 10.79 21.21 1.51
C ARG A 78 10.36 22.49 2.19
N ASP A 79 9.43 23.20 1.57
CA ASP A 79 8.82 24.40 2.11
C ASP A 79 7.82 24.04 3.22
N GLU A 80 8.10 24.46 4.45
CA GLU A 80 7.24 24.23 5.62
C GLU A 80 5.99 25.11 5.63
N GLY A 81 5.96 26.20 4.84
CA GLY A 81 4.79 27.06 4.69
C GLY A 81 3.73 26.52 3.72
N LEU A 82 4.01 25.40 3.05
CA LEU A 82 3.12 24.79 2.05
C LEU A 82 2.75 23.35 2.45
N LEU A 83 1.45 23.10 2.57
CA LEU A 83 0.90 21.77 2.86
C LEU A 83 -0.11 21.37 1.79
N CYS A 84 0.11 20.24 1.14
CA CYS A 84 -0.82 19.63 0.19
C CYS A 84 -1.55 18.48 0.87
N VAL A 85 -2.84 18.68 1.12
CA VAL A 85 -3.71 17.63 1.66
C VAL A 85 -4.18 16.76 0.50
N VAL A 86 -4.03 15.44 0.64
CA VAL A 86 -4.37 14.47 -0.39
C VAL A 86 -5.17 13.31 0.20
N GLU A 87 -5.95 12.63 -0.64
CA GLU A 87 -6.82 11.56 -0.18
C GLU A 87 -6.02 10.31 0.20
N THR A 88 -5.11 9.87 -0.67
CA THR A 88 -4.40 8.60 -0.56
C THR A 88 -2.89 8.74 -0.73
N PRO A 89 -2.09 7.74 -0.27
CA PRO A 89 -0.65 7.70 -0.55
C PRO A 89 -0.30 7.71 -2.04
N ALA A 90 -1.18 7.19 -2.90
CA ALA A 90 -0.96 7.18 -4.34
C ALA A 90 -0.97 8.59 -4.94
N ASP A 91 -1.75 9.50 -4.38
CA ASP A 91 -1.81 10.89 -4.81
C ASP A 91 -0.50 11.63 -4.51
N VAL A 92 0.15 11.35 -3.38
CA VAL A 92 1.51 11.85 -3.07
C VAL A 92 2.48 11.43 -4.17
N VAL A 93 2.48 10.14 -4.53
CA VAL A 93 3.36 9.59 -5.57
C VAL A 93 3.09 10.25 -6.92
N ALA A 94 1.83 10.47 -7.27
CA ALA A 94 1.46 11.14 -8.52
C ALA A 94 2.00 12.57 -8.60
N ILE A 95 1.87 13.35 -7.51
CA ILE A 95 2.36 14.73 -7.45
C ILE A 95 3.89 14.78 -7.45
N GLU A 96 4.54 13.90 -6.69
CA GLU A 96 6.01 13.80 -6.63
C GLU A 96 6.61 13.45 -7.99
N ASN A 97 6.01 12.50 -8.72
CA ASN A 97 6.43 12.13 -10.07
C ASN A 97 6.31 13.29 -11.08
N ALA A 98 5.41 14.24 -10.84
CA ALA A 98 5.28 15.43 -11.67
C ALA A 98 6.38 16.47 -11.42
N GLY A 99 7.06 16.40 -10.26
CA GLY A 99 8.35 17.06 -10.00
C GLY A 99 8.32 18.56 -9.73
N PHE A 100 7.14 19.19 -9.67
CA PHE A 100 7.02 20.65 -9.47
C PHE A 100 6.63 21.07 -8.04
N TYR A 101 6.15 20.15 -7.21
CA TYR A 101 5.72 20.47 -5.85
C TYR A 101 6.88 20.40 -4.85
N ARG A 102 7.03 21.43 -4.01
CA ARG A 102 8.12 21.53 -3.02
C ARG A 102 7.65 21.61 -1.57
N GLY A 103 6.35 21.62 -1.31
CA GLY A 103 5.80 21.62 0.04
C GLY A 103 5.81 20.26 0.72
N LYS A 104 5.16 20.18 1.87
CA LYS A 104 4.87 18.95 2.62
C LYS A 104 3.49 18.40 2.22
N TYR A 105 3.20 17.19 2.65
CA TYR A 105 1.90 16.55 2.42
C TYR A 105 1.18 16.25 3.73
N PHE A 106 -0.12 16.04 3.63
CA PHE A 106 -0.90 15.36 4.66
C PHE A 106 -1.88 14.41 3.98
N VAL A 107 -1.78 13.11 4.29
CA VAL A 107 -2.60 12.08 3.67
C VAL A 107 -3.82 11.81 4.55
N LEU A 108 -5.02 11.87 3.98
CA LEU A 108 -6.28 11.67 4.70
C LEU A 108 -6.60 10.20 4.97
N MET A 109 -6.04 9.28 4.18
CA MET A 109 -6.34 7.84 4.20
C MET A 109 -7.77 7.50 3.80
N GLY A 110 -8.35 8.32 2.92
CA GLY A 110 -9.71 8.17 2.41
C GLY A 110 -10.40 9.51 2.24
N HIS A 111 -11.69 9.43 1.94
CA HIS A 111 -12.57 10.57 1.75
C HIS A 111 -13.84 10.42 2.60
N LEU A 112 -14.54 11.54 2.80
CA LEU A 112 -15.86 11.54 3.45
C LEU A 112 -16.87 10.86 2.53
N SER A 113 -17.51 9.81 3.03
CA SER A 113 -18.59 9.11 2.32
C SER A 113 -19.75 8.88 3.27
N PRO A 114 -20.74 9.79 3.31
CA PRO A 114 -21.95 9.60 4.13
C PRO A 114 -22.74 8.35 3.74
N LEU A 115 -22.65 7.90 2.48
CA LEU A 115 -23.31 6.70 2.00
C LEU A 115 -22.69 5.42 2.59
N ASP A 116 -21.38 5.44 2.81
CA ASP A 116 -20.62 4.33 3.40
C ASP A 116 -20.43 4.50 4.92
N GLY A 117 -21.00 5.56 5.51
CA GLY A 117 -20.86 5.87 6.93
C GLY A 117 -19.49 6.38 7.36
N VAL A 118 -18.70 6.94 6.43
CA VAL A 118 -17.37 7.50 6.70
C VAL A 118 -17.46 9.01 6.93
N GLY A 119 -17.28 9.45 8.17
CA GLY A 119 -17.22 10.83 8.61
C GLY A 119 -15.79 11.32 8.93
N PRO A 120 -15.66 12.51 9.53
CA PRO A 120 -14.35 13.11 9.85
C PRO A 120 -13.55 12.33 10.90
N GLU A 121 -14.22 11.76 11.91
CA GLU A 121 -13.59 10.96 12.96
C GLU A 121 -12.92 9.71 12.37
N GLU A 122 -13.57 9.08 11.38
CA GLU A 122 -13.01 7.93 10.65
C GLU A 122 -11.77 8.29 9.83
N LEU A 123 -11.62 9.58 9.45
CA LEU A 123 -10.43 10.11 8.79
C LEU A 123 -9.41 10.67 9.80
N GLY A 124 -9.64 10.53 11.11
CA GLY A 124 -8.80 11.07 12.17
C GLY A 124 -8.65 12.59 12.08
N LEU A 125 -9.76 13.28 11.79
CA LEU A 125 -9.87 14.74 11.74
C LEU A 125 -10.75 15.21 12.91
N ASP A 126 -10.17 15.19 14.11
CA ASP A 126 -10.81 15.56 15.37
C ASP A 126 -10.43 16.99 15.79
#